data_AF-A0A516KI38-F1
#
_entry.id   AF-A0A516KI38-F1
#
_cell.length_a   1.000
_cell.length_b   1.000
_cell.length_c   1.000
_cell.angle_alpha   90.00
_cell.angle_beta   90.00
_cell.angle_gamma   90.00
#
_symmetry.space_group_name_H-M   'P 1'
#
loop_
_entity.id
_entity.type
_entity.pdbx_description
1 polymer ?
#
loop_
_entity_poly.entity_id
_entity_poly.type
_entity_poly.pdbx_seq_one_letter_code
_entity_poly.pdbx_strand_id
1 'polypeptide(L)'
;MENPLDLMIQQVAISKSTEYSGYNIRFEISGQQYHMLVGKNTDYIAINIKHLFHSKATCALCGKRVFPAPLGQQICSYLQEEKERLLPYFLTSYSEQFVS
;
A
#
# COMPACT_ATOMS: atom_id res chain seq x y z
N MET A 1 1.10 -17.37 -13.47
CA MET A 1 0.23 -17.70 -12.33
C MET A 1 -0.03 -16.41 -11.59
N GLU A 2 -1.28 -15.98 -11.49
CA GLU A 2 -1.65 -14.80 -10.72
C GLU A 2 -1.42 -15.08 -9.22
N ASN A 3 -0.84 -14.12 -8.48
CA ASN A 3 -0.65 -14.26 -7.05
C ASN A 3 -2.01 -14.10 -6.35
N PRO A 4 -2.42 -15.00 -5.43
CA PRO A 4 -3.70 -14.89 -4.74
C PRO A 4 -3.93 -13.54 -4.04
N LEU A 5 -2.86 -12.89 -3.58
CA LEU A 5 -2.94 -11.56 -2.95
C LEU A 5 -3.46 -10.50 -3.92
N ASP A 6 -3.09 -10.58 -5.20
CA ASP A 6 -3.45 -9.61 -6.23
C ASP A 6 -4.97 -9.63 -6.51
N LEU A 7 -5.60 -10.79 -6.34
CA LEU A 7 -7.05 -10.99 -6.47
C LEU A 7 -7.84 -10.42 -5.28
N MET A 8 -7.18 -10.18 -4.15
CA MET A 8 -7.80 -9.66 -2.93
C MET A 8 -7.71 -8.13 -2.83
N ILE A 9 -6.94 -7.48 -3.70
CA ILE A 9 -6.73 -6.03 -3.71
C ILE A 9 -7.96 -5.33 -4.30
N GLN A 10 -8.50 -4.38 -3.55
CA GLN A 10 -9.71 -3.64 -3.87
C GLN A 10 -9.52 -2.14 -3.59
N GLN A 11 -10.44 -1.31 -4.09
CA GLN A 11 -10.51 0.13 -3.82
C GLN A 11 -9.18 0.88 -4.01
N VAL A 12 -8.46 0.57 -5.10
CA VAL A 12 -7.16 1.17 -5.38
C VAL A 12 -7.32 2.64 -5.78
N ALA A 13 -6.63 3.52 -5.07
CA ALA A 13 -6.54 4.95 -5.36
C ALA A 13 -5.08 5.38 -5.36
N ILE A 14 -4.61 5.90 -6.49
CA ILE A 14 -3.23 6.35 -6.69
C ILE A 14 -3.21 7.86 -6.86
N SER A 15 -2.32 8.52 -6.13
CA SER A 15 -2.16 9.98 -6.19
C SER A 15 -0.70 10.38 -6.06
N LYS A 16 -0.30 11.45 -6.72
CA LYS A 16 1.02 12.04 -6.55
C LYS A 16 1.17 12.57 -5.11
N SER A 17 2.32 12.34 -4.49
CA SER A 17 2.59 12.86 -3.16
C SER A 17 2.91 14.35 -3.22
N THR A 18 2.36 15.12 -2.28
CA THR A 18 2.69 16.53 -2.07
C THR A 18 3.86 16.70 -1.09
N GLU A 19 4.24 15.64 -0.38
CA GLU A 19 5.26 15.67 0.68
C GLU A 19 6.63 15.18 0.19
N TYR A 20 6.68 14.42 -0.90
CA TYR A 20 7.90 13.85 -1.47
C TYR A 20 7.73 13.57 -2.96
N SER A 21 8.85 13.38 -3.68
CA SER A 21 8.80 12.96 -5.09
C SER A 21 8.35 11.51 -5.18
N GLY A 22 7.11 11.28 -5.59
CA GLY A 22 6.54 9.95 -5.66
C GLY A 22 5.01 9.91 -5.65
N TYR A 23 4.48 8.74 -5.30
CA TYR A 23 3.06 8.43 -5.28
C TYR A 23 2.64 7.81 -3.95
N ASN A 24 1.37 8.00 -3.62
CA ASN A 24 0.62 7.36 -2.56
C ASN A 24 -0.35 6.37 -3.21
N ILE A 25 -0.24 5.08 -2.86
CA ILE A 25 -1.17 4.04 -3.31
C ILE A 25 -1.97 3.60 -2.10
N ARG A 26 -3.26 3.93 -2.08
CA ARG A 26 -4.22 3.45 -1.07
C ARG A 26 -5.00 2.30 -1.66
N PHE A 27 -5.18 1.24 -0.88
CA PHE A 27 -5.91 0.06 -1.32
C PHE A 27 -6.47 -0.70 -0.12
N GLU A 28 -7.37 -1.63 -0.41
CA GLU A 28 -8.03 -2.48 0.58
C GLU A 28 -7.75 -3.95 0.33
N ILE A 29 -7.61 -4.71 1.41
CA ILE A 29 -7.61 -6.18 1.42
C ILE A 29 -8.50 -6.62 2.58
N SER A 30 -9.53 -7.42 2.30
CA SER A 30 -10.48 -7.92 3.31
C SER A 30 -11.10 -6.80 4.16
N GLY A 31 -11.45 -5.67 3.54
CA GLY A 31 -12.03 -4.49 4.21
C GLY A 31 -11.07 -3.72 5.11
N GLN A 32 -9.77 -4.03 5.06
CA GLN A 32 -8.73 -3.32 5.80
C GLN A 32 -7.91 -2.46 4.84
N GLN A 33 -7.70 -1.19 5.23
CA GLN A 33 -7.02 -0.21 4.39
C GLN A 33 -5.51 -0.18 4.63
N TYR A 34 -4.79 -0.09 3.53
CA TYR A 34 -3.34 -0.03 3.48
C TYR A 34 -2.90 1.13 2.62
N HIS A 35 -1.70 1.61 2.89
CA HIS A 35 -1.09 2.72 2.18
C HIS A 35 0.35 2.36 1.84
N MET A 36 0.63 2.14 0.56
CA MET A 36 1.98 2.01 0.03
C MET A 36 2.52 3.39 -0.36
N LEU A 37 3.68 3.73 0.17
CA LEU A 37 4.46 4.91 -0.24
C LEU A 37 5.43 4.49 -1.34
N VAL A 38 5.38 5.17 -2.49
CA VAL A 38 6.25 4.89 -3.64
C VAL A 38 7.09 6.11 -3.95
N GLY A 39 8.41 6.00 -3.86
CA GLY A 39 9.33 7.04 -4.31
C GLY A 39 9.46 7.04 -5.83
N LYS A 40 9.60 8.22 -6.43
CA LYS A 40 9.92 8.37 -7.85
C LYS A 40 11.15 9.27 -8.01
N ASN A 41 12.29 8.63 -8.28
CA ASN A 41 13.52 9.26 -8.75
C ASN A 41 13.69 8.88 -10.23
N THR A 42 14.83 8.28 -10.62
CA THR A 42 14.99 7.63 -11.93
C THR A 42 13.93 6.54 -12.11
N ASP A 43 13.81 5.66 -11.12
CA ASP A 43 12.86 4.55 -11.10
C ASP A 43 11.81 4.71 -9.99
N TYR A 44 10.78 3.86 -10.05
CA TYR A 44 9.80 3.70 -8.98
C TYR A 44 10.35 2.77 -7.91
N ILE A 45 10.23 3.15 -6.64
CA ILE A 45 10.76 2.38 -5.50
C ILE A 45 9.70 2.27 -4.40
N ALA A 46 9.44 1.05 -3.90
CA ALA A 46 8.51 0.83 -2.81
C ALA A 46 9.17 1.19 -1.47
N ILE A 47 8.74 2.30 -0.85
CA ILE A 47 9.32 2.77 0.41
C ILE A 47 8.82 1.90 1.57
N ASN A 48 7.51 1.91 1.80
CA ASN A 48 6.88 1.08 2.82
C ASN A 48 5.40 0.85 2.55
N ILE A 49 4.79 -0.06 3.32
CA ILE A 49 3.34 -0.28 3.35
C ILE A 49 2.84 -0.24 4.79
N LYS A 50 2.01 0.77 5.09
CA LYS A 50 1.43 1.00 6.42
C LYS A 50 -0.06 0.71 6.45
N HIS A 51 -0.57 0.37 7.64
CA HIS A 51 -2.00 0.30 7.89
C HIS A 51 -2.61 1.72 7.93
N LEU A 52 -3.86 1.83 7.47
CA LEU A 52 -4.66 3.06 7.51
C LEU A 52 -6.02 2.78 8.16
N PHE A 53 -6.04 2.16 9.35
CA PHE A 53 -7.29 1.73 9.96
C PHE A 53 -7.99 2.88 10.68
N HIS A 54 -9.31 3.01 10.44
CA HIS A 54 -10.17 4.01 11.08
C HIS A 54 -10.60 3.60 12.49
N SER A 55 -10.50 2.31 12.82
CA SER A 55 -10.83 1.76 14.11
C SER A 55 -9.77 0.77 14.56
N LYS A 56 -9.72 0.52 15.86
CA LYS A 56 -8.79 -0.45 16.44
C LYS A 56 -9.18 -1.86 15.99
N ALA A 57 -8.30 -2.52 15.24
CA ALA A 57 -8.54 -3.86 14.72
C ALA A 57 -7.24 -4.67 14.62
N THR A 58 -7.37 -5.99 14.50
CA THR A 58 -6.25 -6.88 14.21
C THR A 58 -6.09 -6.98 12.70
N CYS A 59 -4.88 -6.74 12.18
CA CYS A 59 -4.60 -6.90 10.76
C CYS A 59 -4.75 -8.38 10.36
N ALA A 60 -5.54 -8.65 9.31
CA ALA A 60 -5.80 -9.98 8.80
C ALA A 60 -4.56 -10.64 8.16
N LEU A 61 -3.58 -9.82 7.74
CA LEU A 61 -2.37 -10.30 7.04
C LEU A 61 -1.19 -10.54 8.00
N CYS A 62 -0.93 -9.60 8.92
CA CYS A 62 0.23 -9.67 9.80
C CYS A 62 -0.09 -9.98 11.27
N GLY A 63 -1.37 -10.10 11.63
CA GLY A 63 -1.81 -10.39 13.00
C GLY A 63 -1.57 -9.28 14.03
N LYS A 64 -0.97 -8.14 13.63
CA LYS A 64 -0.71 -7.02 14.54
C LYS A 64 -2.00 -6.32 14.93
N ARG A 65 -2.05 -5.87 16.20
CA ARG A 65 -3.10 -4.98 16.69
C ARG A 65 -2.81 -3.56 16.21
N VAL A 66 -3.65 -3.06 15.32
CA VAL A 66 -3.53 -1.73 14.72
C VAL A 66 -4.48 -0.78 15.45
N PHE A 67 -3.96 0.37 15.80
CA PHE A 67 -4.72 1.46 16.42
C PHE A 67 -5.08 2.51 15.35
N PRO A 68 -6.17 3.27 15.54
CA PRO A 68 -6.45 4.38 14.64
C PRO A 68 -5.33 5.42 14.67
N ALA A 69 -5.12 6.09 13.54
CA ALA A 69 -4.23 7.25 13.46
C ALA A 69 -4.62 8.30 14.53
N PRO A 70 -3.67 9.02 15.14
CA PRO A 70 -2.33 9.34 14.62
C PRO A 70 -1.17 8.57 15.29
N LEU A 71 -1.40 7.40 15.88
CA LEU A 71 -0.34 6.65 16.56
C LEU A 71 0.72 6.08 15.60
N GLY A 72 1.72 6.90 15.28
CA GLY A 72 2.94 6.53 14.54
C GLY A 72 2.70 5.92 13.15
N GLN A 73 3.78 5.48 12.51
CA GLN A 73 3.67 4.63 11.33
C GLN A 73 3.49 3.18 11.78
N GLN A 74 2.29 2.63 11.57
CA GLN A 74 2.01 1.22 11.87
C GLN A 74 2.21 0.38 10.60
N ILE A 75 3.42 -0.14 10.39
CA ILE A 75 3.79 -0.95 9.22
C ILE A 75 3.15 -2.34 9.26
N CYS A 76 2.60 -2.78 8.12
CA CYS A 76 2.14 -4.15 7.94
C CYS A 76 3.34 -5.03 7.56
N SER A 77 3.81 -5.91 8.46
CA SER A 77 5.04 -6.70 8.18
C SER A 77 4.88 -7.63 6.99
N TYR A 78 3.70 -8.25 6.84
CA TYR A 78 3.40 -9.11 5.69
C TYR A 78 3.51 -8.35 4.37
N LEU A 79 2.81 -7.22 4.25
CA LEU A 79 2.85 -6.43 3.02
C LEU A 79 4.22 -5.74 2.80
N GLN A 80 4.93 -5.43 3.88
CA GLN A 80 6.29 -4.89 3.79
C GLN A 80 7.26 -5.90 3.13
N GLU A 81 7.10 -7.19 3.38
CA GLU A 81 7.87 -8.26 2.72
C GLU A 81 7.47 -8.40 1.24
N GLU A 82 6.20 -8.18 0.92
CA GLU A 82 5.66 -8.27 -0.45
C GLU A 82 5.86 -6.99 -1.30
N LYS A 83 6.39 -5.89 -0.74
CA LYS A 83 6.34 -4.57 -1.36
C LYS A 83 7.02 -4.48 -2.72
N GLU A 84 8.14 -5.17 -2.89
CA GLU A 84 8.90 -5.17 -4.15
C GLU A 84 8.20 -5.98 -5.25
N ARG A 85 7.34 -6.94 -4.87
CA ARG A 85 6.49 -7.68 -5.79
C ARG A 85 5.21 -6.90 -6.13
N LEU A 86 4.63 -6.22 -5.13
CA LEU A 86 3.39 -5.45 -5.28
C LEU A 86 3.56 -4.20 -6.13
N LEU A 87 4.72 -3.54 -6.07
CA LEU A 87 4.95 -2.33 -6.86
C LEU A 87 4.81 -2.58 -8.38
N PRO A 88 5.47 -3.59 -8.99
CA PRO A 88 5.24 -3.95 -10.39
C PRO A 88 3.78 -4.25 -10.72
N TYR A 89 3.04 -4.91 -9.82
CA TYR A 89 1.60 -5.13 -9.98
C TYR A 89 0.86 -3.80 -10.13
N PHE A 90 1.06 -2.85 -9.22
CA PHE A 90 0.39 -1.56 -9.31
C PHE A 90 0.79 -0.77 -10.57
N LEU A 91 2.09 -0.74 -10.90
CA LEU A 91 2.59 -0.06 -12.10
C LEU A 91 2.01 -0.64 -13.40
N THR A 92 1.74 -1.94 -13.44
CA THR A 92 1.20 -2.61 -14.62
C THR A 92 -0.32 -2.50 -14.69
N SER A 93 -1.02 -2.81 -13.58
CA SER A 93 -2.48 -2.87 -13.53
C SER A 93 -3.15 -1.50 -13.45
N TYR A 94 -2.44 -0.46 -13.03
CA TYR A 94 -2.96 0.90 -12.86
C TYR A 94 -2.08 1.95 -13.51
N SER A 95 -1.39 1.58 -14.59
CA SER A 95 -0.39 2.41 -15.29
C SER A 95 -0.88 3.83 -15.61
N GLU A 96 -2.14 3.98 -16.02
CA GLU A 96 -2.77 5.26 -16.36
C GLU A 96 -2.84 6.25 -15.18
N GLN A 97 -2.76 5.77 -13.93
CA GLN A 97 -2.80 6.62 -12.74
C GLN A 97 -1.39 7.08 -12.28
N PHE A 98 -0.33 6.55 -12.90
CA PHE A 98 1.07 6.94 -12.64
C PHE A 98 1.59 8.01 -13.61
N VAL A 99 0.69 8.66 -14.34
CA VAL A 99 1.03 9.71 -15.31
C VAL A 99 0.78 11.07 -14.65
N SER A 100 1.81 11.91 -14.64
CA SER A 100 1.70 13.33 -14.30
C SER A 100 1.98 14.18 -15.51
#